data_AF-A0A5C5SRN3-F1
#
_entry.id   AF-A0A5C5SRN3-F1
#
_cell.length_a   1.000
_cell.length_b   1.000
_cell.length_c   1.000
_cell.angle_alpha   90.00
_cell.angle_beta   90.00
_cell.angle_gamma   90.00
#
_symmetry.space_group_name_H-M   'P 1'
#
loop_
_entity.id
_entity.type
_entity.pdbx_description
1 polymer ?
#
loop_
_entity_poly.entity_id
_entity_poly.type
_entity_poly.pdbx_seq_one_letter_code
_entity_poly.pdbx_strand_id
1 'polypeptide(L)'
;MAAVDKALVKANGQPAPQYYNPQTDQFEYITGRDGANAFIQHGTVAAEAWEGSATETKTFSDARYAFSIANDGIANVSFTINGQTRKVFPGESYYALFDAFTSVTITATSAYRAEVLK
;
A
#
# COMPACT_ATOMS: atom_id res chain seq x y z
N MET A 1 34.60 8.74 -21.54
CA MET A 1 34.58 7.73 -20.45
C MET A 1 33.13 7.54 -20.05
N ALA A 2 32.59 6.33 -20.22
CA ALA A 2 31.26 6.02 -19.69
C ALA A 2 31.34 5.99 -18.16
N ALA A 3 30.47 6.76 -17.48
CA ALA A 3 30.24 6.53 -16.07
C ALA A 3 29.63 5.13 -15.94
N VAL A 4 30.33 4.23 -15.27
CA VAL A 4 29.78 2.94 -14.87
C VAL A 4 29.30 3.13 -13.45
N ASP A 5 28.00 2.93 -13.23
CA ASP A 5 27.40 3.01 -11.91
C ASP A 5 28.14 2.06 -10.97
N LYS A 6 28.84 2.63 -10.00
CA LYS A 6 29.60 1.86 -9.01
C LYS A 6 28.98 2.05 -7.65
N ALA A 7 28.74 0.92 -6.99
CA ALA A 7 28.35 0.88 -5.59
C ALA A 7 29.30 1.73 -4.73
N LEU A 8 28.73 2.58 -3.88
CA LEU A 8 29.42 3.32 -2.84
C LEU A 8 29.99 2.35 -1.80
N VAL A 9 31.27 2.53 -1.48
CA VAL A 9 31.98 1.77 -0.45
C VAL A 9 32.40 2.70 0.68
N LYS A 10 32.36 2.20 1.91
CA LYS A 10 32.93 2.87 3.09
C LYS A 10 34.46 2.92 2.97
N ALA A 11 35.09 3.78 3.76
CA ALA A 11 36.57 3.90 3.80
C ALA A 11 37.30 2.58 4.14
N ASN A 12 36.61 1.64 4.80
CA ASN A 12 37.12 0.30 5.12
C ASN A 12 36.86 -0.76 4.02
N GLY A 13 36.40 -0.35 2.83
CA GLY A 13 36.11 -1.24 1.70
C GLY A 13 34.79 -2.01 1.79
N GLN A 14 34.03 -1.88 2.88
CA GLN A 14 32.71 -2.51 2.98
C GLN A 14 31.67 -1.74 2.15
N PRO A 15 30.67 -2.40 1.57
CA PRO A 15 29.54 -1.72 0.94
C PRO A 15 28.88 -0.72 1.91
N ALA A 16 28.63 0.50 1.44
CA ALA A 16 27.77 1.42 2.16
C ALA A 16 26.30 1.05 1.88
N PRO A 17 25.40 1.11 2.87
CA PRO A 17 23.97 1.07 2.62
C PRO A 17 23.59 2.14 1.59
N GLN A 18 23.02 1.72 0.48
CA GLN A 18 22.72 2.57 -0.67
C GLN A 18 21.51 2.06 -1.43
N TYR A 19 20.88 2.95 -2.20
CA TYR A 19 19.86 2.62 -3.19
C TYR A 19 20.22 3.30 -4.53
N TYR A 20 19.73 2.75 -5.64
CA TYR A 20 19.88 3.38 -6.95
C TYR A 20 18.70 4.34 -7.18
N ASN A 21 19.01 5.61 -7.46
CA ASN A 21 18.02 6.62 -7.78
C ASN A 21 17.91 6.79 -9.32
N PRO A 22 16.80 6.35 -9.94
CA PRO A 22 16.64 6.43 -11.39
C PRO A 22 16.41 7.86 -11.92
N GLN A 23 16.13 8.83 -11.04
CA GLN A 23 15.97 10.24 -11.44
C GLN A 23 17.31 10.96 -11.56
N THR A 24 18.27 10.59 -10.72
CA THR A 24 19.62 11.16 -10.71
C THR A 24 20.66 10.27 -11.39
N ASP A 25 20.27 9.04 -11.76
CA ASP A 25 21.11 8.01 -12.39
C ASP A 25 22.36 7.69 -11.53
N GLN A 26 22.19 7.63 -10.21
CA GLN A 26 23.29 7.49 -9.25
C GLN A 26 22.89 6.64 -8.04
N PHE A 27 23.89 6.04 -7.39
CA PHE A 27 23.74 5.43 -6.06
C PHE A 27 23.82 6.50 -4.98
N GLU A 28 22.86 6.50 -4.06
CA GLU A 28 22.79 7.44 -2.94
C GLU A 28 22.90 6.74 -1.58
N TYR A 29 23.51 7.41 -0.60
CA TYR A 29 23.68 6.87 0.75
C TYR A 29 22.35 6.77 1.49
N ILE A 30 22.15 5.64 2.15
CA ILE A 30 21.08 5.48 3.13
C ILE A 30 21.60 5.98 4.49
N THR A 31 21.21 7.18 4.89
CA THR A 31 21.53 7.72 6.23
C THR A 31 20.36 7.47 7.18
N GLY A 32 20.36 6.33 7.87
CA GLY A 32 19.51 6.18 9.05
C GLY A 32 20.14 6.83 10.29
N ARG A 33 19.41 6.85 11.41
CA ARG A 33 19.88 7.37 12.70
C ARG A 33 20.24 6.21 13.64
N ASP A 34 21.25 6.39 14.49
CA ASP A 34 21.66 5.45 15.55
C ASP A 34 21.94 4.00 15.08
N GLY A 35 22.53 3.85 13.89
CA GLY A 35 22.87 2.54 13.32
C GLY A 35 21.70 1.81 12.65
N ALA A 36 20.52 2.42 12.55
CA ALA A 36 19.42 1.91 11.75
C ALA A 36 19.66 2.19 10.24
N ASN A 37 19.11 1.33 9.38
CA ASN A 37 18.98 1.64 7.96
C ASN A 37 17.83 2.65 7.79
N ALA A 38 18.00 3.70 6.98
CA ALA A 38 16.86 4.45 6.47
C ALA A 38 16.14 3.61 5.41
N PHE A 39 14.84 3.50 5.53
CA PHE A 39 13.98 2.88 4.52
C PHE A 39 13.15 4.01 3.92
N ILE A 40 13.14 4.10 2.59
CA ILE A 40 12.17 4.95 1.92
C ILE A 40 10.85 4.21 1.97
N GLN A 41 10.00 4.58 2.93
CA GLN A 41 8.59 4.23 2.85
C GLN A 41 8.03 4.98 1.65
N HIS A 42 7.86 4.29 0.54
CA HIS A 42 6.83 4.70 -0.41
C HIS A 42 5.53 4.62 0.39
N GLY A 43 5.09 5.76 0.94
CA GLY A 43 3.84 5.84 1.69
C GLY A 43 2.72 5.18 0.89
N THR A 44 1.65 4.74 1.55
CA THR A 44 0.55 4.09 0.86
C THR A 44 -0.01 5.01 -0.22
N VAL A 45 0.12 4.61 -1.49
CA VAL A 45 -0.36 5.39 -2.64
C VAL A 45 -1.75 4.87 -3.00
N ALA A 46 -2.75 5.74 -3.01
CA ALA A 46 -4.08 5.43 -3.53
C ALA A 46 -3.94 4.87 -4.95
N ALA A 47 -4.36 3.62 -5.15
CA ALA A 47 -4.19 2.89 -6.39
C ALA A 47 -5.48 2.87 -7.22
N GLU A 48 -6.60 2.59 -6.57
CA GLU A 48 -7.92 2.53 -7.21
C GLU A 48 -9.01 2.86 -6.19
N ALA A 49 -10.01 3.63 -6.62
CA ALA A 49 -11.19 3.95 -5.82
C ALA A 49 -12.46 3.66 -6.64
N TRP A 50 -13.53 3.25 -5.96
CA TRP A 50 -14.81 2.96 -6.59
C TRP A 50 -15.96 3.11 -5.59
N GLU A 51 -17.18 3.12 -6.14
CA GLU A 51 -18.41 3.21 -5.37
C GLU A 51 -19.32 2.04 -5.73
N GLY A 52 -20.19 1.63 -4.80
CA GLY A 52 -21.13 0.55 -5.05
C GLY A 52 -22.27 0.53 -4.03
N SER A 53 -23.23 -0.36 -4.25
CA SER A 53 -24.39 -0.51 -3.37
C SER A 53 -24.89 -1.96 -3.23
N ALA A 54 -24.19 -2.91 -3.84
CA ALA A 54 -24.53 -4.33 -3.88
C ALA A 54 -23.32 -5.18 -3.50
N THR A 55 -23.57 -6.45 -3.21
CA THR A 55 -22.51 -7.45 -3.02
C THR A 55 -21.69 -7.61 -4.29
N GLU A 56 -20.37 -7.54 -4.15
CA GLU A 56 -19.43 -7.72 -5.25
C GLU A 56 -18.09 -8.31 -4.77
N THR A 57 -17.33 -8.84 -5.72
CA THR A 57 -15.91 -9.19 -5.53
C THR A 57 -15.09 -8.39 -6.52
N LYS A 58 -14.21 -7.53 -5.99
CA LYS A 58 -13.29 -6.72 -6.77
C LYS A 58 -11.92 -7.41 -6.80
N THR A 59 -11.39 -7.65 -7.98
CA THR A 59 -10.06 -8.22 -8.21
C THR A 59 -9.11 -7.18 -8.79
N PHE A 60 -7.82 -7.31 -8.47
CA PHE A 60 -6.76 -6.38 -8.87
C PHE A 60 -5.65 -7.11 -9.62
N SER A 61 -5.04 -6.45 -10.61
CA SER A 61 -3.93 -7.00 -11.39
C SER A 61 -2.63 -7.16 -10.59
N ASP A 62 -2.42 -6.30 -9.60
CA ASP A 62 -1.25 -6.34 -8.72
C ASP A 62 -1.68 -6.35 -7.25
N ALA A 63 -0.76 -6.75 -6.38
CA ALA A 63 -0.98 -6.75 -4.94
C ALA A 63 -1.35 -5.35 -4.41
N ARG A 64 -2.21 -5.35 -3.39
CA ARG A 64 -2.60 -4.20 -2.58
C ARG A 64 -2.24 -4.49 -1.13
N TYR A 65 -1.99 -3.43 -0.36
CA TYR A 65 -1.52 -3.53 1.02
C TYR A 65 -2.38 -2.76 2.01
N ALA A 66 -3.31 -1.93 1.52
CA ALA A 66 -4.29 -1.27 2.36
C ALA A 66 -5.65 -1.21 1.67
N PHE A 67 -6.69 -1.16 2.49
CA PHE A 67 -8.06 -1.01 2.06
C PHE A 67 -8.77 0.01 2.95
N SER A 68 -9.52 0.92 2.31
CA SER A 68 -10.46 1.80 2.98
C SER A 68 -11.86 1.61 2.42
N ILE A 69 -12.85 1.77 3.28
CA ILE A 69 -14.26 1.80 2.90
C ILE A 69 -15.02 2.75 3.81
N ALA A 70 -15.92 3.54 3.23
CA ALA A 70 -16.91 4.35 3.92
C ALA A 70 -18.30 3.80 3.61
N ASN A 71 -19.11 3.59 4.66
CA ASN A 71 -20.50 3.19 4.52
C ASN A 71 -21.39 4.43 4.54
N ASP A 72 -21.76 4.90 3.36
CA ASP A 72 -22.59 6.10 3.18
C ASP A 72 -24.10 5.79 3.24
N GLY A 73 -24.48 4.53 3.42
CA GLY A 73 -25.89 4.12 3.46
C GLY A 73 -26.45 3.92 4.88
N ILE A 74 -27.58 3.20 4.95
CA ILE A 74 -28.36 3.01 6.19
C ILE A 74 -28.30 1.59 6.75
N ALA A 75 -27.71 0.64 6.01
CA ALA A 75 -27.50 -0.73 6.43
C ALA A 75 -26.00 -1.03 6.59
N ASN A 76 -25.69 -2.05 7.39
CA ASN A 76 -24.31 -2.49 7.59
C ASN A 76 -23.69 -2.96 6.27
N VAL A 77 -22.44 -2.60 6.04
CA VAL A 77 -21.59 -3.18 5.00
C VAL A 77 -20.57 -4.09 5.66
N SER A 78 -20.21 -5.18 5.01
CA SER A 78 -19.09 -6.02 5.45
C SER A 78 -18.16 -6.31 4.29
N PHE A 79 -16.88 -6.45 4.58
CA PHE A 79 -15.90 -6.86 3.58
C PHE A 79 -15.04 -8.01 4.09
N THR A 80 -14.50 -8.79 3.16
CA THR A 80 -13.58 -9.89 3.43
C THR A 80 -12.32 -9.75 2.59
N ILE A 81 -11.17 -9.73 3.26
CA ILE A 81 -9.82 -9.76 2.66
C ILE A 81 -9.02 -10.86 3.36
N ASN A 82 -8.38 -11.75 2.60
CA ASN A 82 -7.57 -12.86 3.12
C ASN A 82 -8.29 -13.68 4.21
N GLY A 83 -9.60 -13.92 4.04
CA GLY A 83 -10.44 -14.64 5.00
C GLY A 83 -10.84 -13.86 6.26
N GLN A 84 -10.35 -12.64 6.45
CA GLN A 84 -10.77 -11.77 7.55
C GLN A 84 -11.98 -10.95 7.14
N THR A 85 -13.08 -11.12 7.87
CA THR A 85 -14.30 -10.34 7.66
C THR A 85 -14.41 -9.22 8.69
N ARG A 86 -14.67 -8.01 8.22
CA ARG A 86 -14.98 -6.84 9.07
C ARG A 86 -16.34 -6.28 8.69
N LYS A 87 -16.99 -5.65 9.67
CA LYS A 87 -18.27 -4.94 9.50
C LYS A 87 -18.03 -3.46 9.69
N VAL A 88 -18.73 -2.65 8.88
CA VAL A 88 -18.70 -1.19 8.90
C VAL A 88 -20.14 -0.71 9.05
N PHE A 89 -20.45 -0.05 10.16
CA PHE A 89 -21.80 0.40 10.47
C PHE A 89 -22.18 1.64 9.63
N PRO A 90 -23.48 1.96 9.48
CA PRO A 90 -23.93 3.16 8.78
C PRO A 90 -23.22 4.43 9.26
N GLY A 91 -22.67 5.21 8.32
CA GLY A 91 -21.93 6.44 8.60
C GLY A 91 -20.49 6.25 9.08
N GLU A 92 -20.01 5.01 9.22
CA GLU A 92 -18.63 4.74 9.58
C GLU A 92 -17.71 4.62 8.37
N SER A 93 -16.43 4.90 8.62
CA SER A 93 -15.33 4.58 7.72
C SER A 93 -14.35 3.63 8.39
N TYR A 94 -13.76 2.73 7.61
CA TYR A 94 -12.70 1.84 8.03
C TYR A 94 -11.46 2.02 7.17
N TYR A 95 -10.29 1.90 7.79
CA TYR A 95 -8.99 1.89 7.13
C TYR A 95 -8.05 0.93 7.86
N ALA A 96 -7.36 0.06 7.13
CA ALA A 96 -6.28 -0.74 7.68
C ALA A 96 -5.28 -1.20 6.61
N LEU A 97 -4.10 -1.59 7.08
CA LEU A 97 -3.12 -2.37 6.33
C LEU A 97 -3.42 -3.86 6.45
N PHE A 98 -3.11 -4.60 5.38
CA PHE A 98 -3.27 -6.04 5.29
C PHE A 98 -2.00 -6.67 4.69
N ASP A 99 -1.82 -7.97 4.90
CA ASP A 99 -0.93 -8.75 4.04
C ASP A 99 -1.37 -8.60 2.58
N ALA A 100 -0.42 -8.73 1.65
CA ALA A 100 -0.67 -8.59 0.21
C ALA A 100 -1.95 -9.31 -0.23
N PHE A 101 -2.85 -8.60 -0.89
CA PHE A 101 -4.10 -9.14 -1.42
C PHE A 101 -4.35 -8.68 -2.85
N THR A 102 -5.03 -9.51 -3.63
CA THR A 102 -5.44 -9.21 -5.01
C THR A 102 -6.97 -9.26 -5.19
N SER A 103 -7.71 -9.46 -4.10
CA SER A 103 -9.16 -9.53 -4.11
C SER A 103 -9.76 -9.02 -2.80
N VAL A 104 -10.87 -8.32 -2.90
CA VAL A 104 -11.76 -7.98 -1.78
C VAL A 104 -13.19 -8.37 -2.14
N THR A 105 -13.91 -9.02 -1.22
CA THR A 105 -15.35 -9.25 -1.37
C THR A 105 -16.08 -8.29 -0.44
N ILE A 106 -16.97 -7.48 -0.99
CA ILE A 106 -17.83 -6.57 -0.24
C ILE A 106 -19.24 -7.14 -0.31
N THR A 107 -19.89 -7.26 0.85
CA THR A 107 -21.32 -7.61 0.97
C THR A 107 -22.06 -6.36 1.44
N ALA A 108 -22.97 -5.88 0.59
CA ALA A 108 -23.68 -4.63 0.81
C ALA A 108 -25.09 -4.66 0.21
N THR A 109 -26.00 -3.95 0.87
CA THR A 109 -27.34 -3.58 0.37
C THR A 109 -27.57 -2.07 0.43
N SER A 110 -26.51 -1.32 0.70
CA SER A 110 -26.47 0.12 0.95
C SER A 110 -25.23 0.71 0.28
N ALA A 111 -25.28 2.00 -0.05
CA ALA A 111 -24.20 2.69 -0.74
C ALA A 111 -22.91 2.71 0.08
N TYR A 112 -21.77 2.55 -0.60
CA TYR A 112 -20.44 2.68 -0.04
C TYR A 112 -19.46 3.28 -1.05
N ARG A 113 -18.36 3.82 -0.53
CA ARG A 113 -17.17 4.20 -1.29
C ARG A 113 -15.99 3.41 -0.75
N ALA A 114 -15.15 2.89 -1.64
CA ALA A 114 -14.00 2.08 -1.26
C ALA A 114 -12.76 2.47 -2.06
N GLU A 115 -11.58 2.25 -1.48
CA GLU A 115 -10.30 2.42 -2.15
C GLU A 115 -9.27 1.39 -1.68
N VAL A 116 -8.32 1.09 -2.55
CA VAL A 116 -7.14 0.27 -2.25
C VAL A 116 -5.88 1.06 -2.47
N LEU A 117 -4.86 0.75 -1.68
CA LEU A 117 -3.56 1.41 -1.76
C LEU A 117 -2.45 0.37 -2.04
N LYS A 118 -1.41 0.83 -2.72
CA LYS A 118 -0.19 0.08 -3.02
C LYS A 118 1.02 0.67 -2.28
#